data_AF-A0A150LXD9-F1
#
_entry.id   AF-A0A150LXD9-F1
#
_cell.length_a   1.000
_cell.length_b   1.000
_cell.length_c   1.000
_cell.angle_alpha   90.00
_cell.angle_beta   90.00
_cell.angle_gamma   90.00
#
_symmetry.space_group_name_H-M   'P 1'
#
loop_
_entity.id
_entity.type
_entity.pdbx_description
1 polymer ?
#
loop_
_entity_poly.entity_id
_entity_poly.type
_entity_poly.pdbx_seq_one_letter_code
_entity_poly.pdbx_strand_id
1 'polypeptide(L)'
;MLGEGVAELGGLHVIGTERHESRRIDNQLKGRAGRQGDPGSSQFFISLEDDMFRRFAKEETEKLKPKLKTDETGRIINSNIHEFVDKVQRIIEGLNFSIREYNLKLDDVINEQRNVVYHIRDKVLKVEDRISLIVPMVQSACSNIVEKYCLPELIPEEWDVKTMTEELNRLLYPQQVSFEHSLEDMEDVKQKVKEAVDSYIQYLETWKNNLSLQTALKNIMLTVIDQNWMKHLENMALLKEGIGLRHYQQEDPMRLYQKDGFELFTMMYATIEKEMSLHLSQLLQSFQHTSDE
;
A
#
# COMPACT_ATOMS: atom_id res chain seq x y z
N MET A 1 -12.08 -43.75 -5.16
CA MET A 1 -12.68 -44.80 -6.01
C MET A 1 -14.10 -45.00 -5.54
N LEU A 2 -15.01 -45.27 -6.47
CA LEU A 2 -16.36 -45.70 -6.13
C LEU A 2 -16.32 -46.97 -5.27
N GLY A 3 -17.31 -47.14 -4.41
CA GLY A 3 -17.51 -48.39 -3.67
C GLY A 3 -17.91 -49.54 -4.61
N GLU A 4 -17.80 -50.77 -4.12
CA GLU A 4 -18.21 -51.97 -4.85
C GLU A 4 -19.69 -51.90 -5.26
N GLY A 5 -20.03 -52.30 -6.48
CA GLY A 5 -21.38 -52.27 -7.05
C GLY A 5 -21.92 -50.87 -7.44
N VAL A 6 -21.26 -49.77 -7.06
CA VAL A 6 -21.75 -48.40 -7.33
C VAL A 6 -21.64 -48.02 -8.81
N ALA A 7 -20.62 -48.53 -9.51
CA ALA A 7 -20.44 -48.27 -10.93
C ALA A 7 -21.60 -48.82 -11.78
N GLU A 8 -22.15 -49.97 -11.41
CA GLU A 8 -23.27 -50.63 -12.09
C GLU A 8 -24.59 -49.86 -11.93
N LEU A 9 -24.71 -49.09 -10.84
CA LEU A 9 -25.86 -48.21 -10.56
C LEU A 9 -25.76 -46.85 -11.27
N GLY A 10 -24.73 -46.63 -12.10
CA GLY A 10 -24.50 -45.36 -12.81
C GLY A 10 -23.59 -44.37 -12.08
N GLY A 11 -22.99 -44.77 -10.96
CA GLY A 11 -21.98 -44.01 -10.25
C GLY A 11 -22.53 -42.83 -9.41
N LEU A 12 -21.65 -41.88 -9.09
CA LEU A 12 -22.04 -40.72 -8.27
C LEU A 12 -22.94 -39.77 -9.07
N HIS A 13 -24.12 -39.48 -8.54
CA HIS A 13 -24.99 -38.42 -9.04
C HIS A 13 -24.83 -37.15 -8.20
N VAL A 14 -24.40 -36.06 -8.82
CA VAL A 14 -24.20 -34.76 -8.18
C VAL A 14 -25.39 -33.86 -8.47
N ILE A 15 -26.06 -33.39 -7.42
CA ILE A 15 -27.16 -32.43 -7.52
C ILE A 15 -26.64 -31.06 -7.09
N GLY A 16 -26.64 -30.10 -8.01
CA GLY A 16 -26.47 -28.68 -7.71
C GLY A 16 -27.83 -28.06 -7.43
N THR A 17 -27.98 -27.44 -6.27
CA THR A 17 -29.24 -26.82 -5.84
C THR A 17 -29.41 -25.39 -6.35
N GLU A 18 -28.30 -24.76 -6.73
CA GLU A 18 -28.21 -23.40 -7.27
C GLU A 18 -26.96 -23.26 -8.14
N ARG A 19 -26.77 -22.10 -8.77
CA ARG A 19 -25.53 -21.74 -9.47
C ARG A 19 -24.70 -20.79 -8.63
N HIS A 20 -23.41 -21.07 -8.53
CA HIS A 20 -22.48 -20.15 -7.91
C HIS A 20 -22.25 -18.93 -8.82
N GLU A 21 -21.88 -17.80 -8.23
CA GLU A 21 -21.41 -16.59 -8.95
C GLU A 21 -20.20 -16.85 -9.87
N SER A 22 -19.54 -17.99 -9.75
CA SER A 22 -18.40 -18.39 -10.57
C SER A 22 -18.58 -19.81 -11.09
N ARG A 23 -18.57 -19.93 -12.41
CA ARG A 23 -18.69 -21.21 -13.13
C ARG A 23 -17.60 -22.20 -12.75
N ARG A 24 -16.43 -21.71 -12.32
CA ARG A 24 -15.33 -22.55 -11.84
C ARG A 24 -15.75 -23.40 -10.66
N ILE A 25 -16.51 -22.86 -9.71
CA ILE A 25 -16.96 -23.57 -8.51
C ILE A 25 -18.03 -24.61 -8.88
N ASP A 26 -18.96 -24.24 -9.76
CA ASP A 26 -19.95 -25.19 -10.30
C ASP A 26 -19.26 -26.36 -11.02
N ASN A 27 -18.22 -26.10 -11.81
CA ASN A 27 -17.45 -27.14 -12.48
C ASN A 27 -16.66 -28.02 -11.50
N GLN A 28 -16.19 -27.47 -10.37
CA GLN A 28 -15.58 -28.27 -9.30
C GLN A 28 -16.60 -29.21 -8.67
N LEU A 29 -17.85 -28.77 -8.48
CA LEU A 29 -18.93 -29.61 -7.99
C LEU A 29 -19.26 -30.72 -8.99
N LYS A 30 -19.42 -30.39 -10.28
CA LYS A 30 -19.64 -31.36 -11.36
C LYS A 30 -18.52 -32.41 -11.40
N GLY A 31 -17.27 -31.97 -11.30
CA GLY A 31 -16.08 -32.83 -11.32
C GLY A 31 -15.91 -33.75 -10.11
N ARG A 32 -16.83 -33.71 -9.13
CA ARG A 32 -16.88 -34.73 -8.06
C ARG A 32 -17.37 -36.07 -8.60
N ALA A 33 -18.25 -36.06 -9.61
CA ALA A 33 -18.66 -37.25 -10.35
C ALA A 33 -17.68 -37.53 -11.52
N GLY A 34 -17.65 -38.77 -12.01
CA GLY A 34 -16.89 -39.12 -13.20
C GLY A 34 -15.36 -39.15 -13.05
N ARG A 35 -14.86 -39.38 -11.83
CA ARG A 35 -13.41 -39.36 -11.56
C ARG A 35 -12.73 -40.54 -12.25
N GLN A 36 -11.59 -40.31 -12.92
CA GLN A 36 -10.80 -41.36 -13.57
C GLN A 36 -11.59 -42.21 -14.60
N GLY A 37 -12.63 -41.65 -15.21
CA GLY A 37 -13.47 -42.37 -16.18
C GLY A 37 -14.58 -43.22 -15.55
N ASP A 38 -14.76 -43.17 -14.22
CA ASP A 38 -15.90 -43.77 -13.53
C ASP A 38 -17.22 -43.25 -14.13
N PRO A 39 -18.31 -44.04 -14.13
CA PRO A 39 -19.64 -43.53 -14.46
C PRO A 39 -20.08 -42.49 -13.42
N GLY A 40 -20.87 -41.53 -13.85
CA GLY A 40 -21.40 -40.49 -12.98
C GLY A 40 -22.23 -39.49 -13.77
N SER A 41 -23.05 -38.73 -13.06
CA SER A 41 -23.91 -37.72 -13.67
C SER A 41 -24.00 -36.49 -12.77
N SER A 42 -24.33 -35.35 -13.36
CA SER A 42 -24.53 -34.10 -12.63
C SER A 42 -25.74 -33.37 -13.17
N GLN A 43 -26.59 -32.87 -12.29
CA GLN A 43 -27.77 -32.07 -12.64
C GLN A 43 -27.86 -30.85 -11.73
N PHE A 44 -28.12 -29.69 -12.32
CA PHE A 44 -28.31 -28.44 -11.59
C PHE A 44 -29.77 -28.02 -11.69
N PHE A 45 -30.33 -27.66 -10.54
CA PHE A 45 -31.62 -27.00 -10.41
C PHE A 45 -31.35 -25.52 -10.15
N ILE A 46 -32.11 -24.67 -10.84
CA ILE A 46 -31.91 -23.23 -10.82
C ILE A 46 -33.31 -22.61 -10.78
N SER A 47 -33.51 -21.68 -9.87
CA SER A 47 -34.69 -20.83 -9.86
C SER A 47 -34.33 -19.42 -10.33
N LEU A 48 -35.24 -18.76 -11.04
CA LEU A 48 -35.11 -17.32 -11.32
C LEU A 48 -35.24 -16.47 -10.05
N GLU A 49 -35.61 -17.10 -8.95
CA GLU A 49 -35.65 -16.50 -7.63
C GLU A 49 -34.35 -16.68 -6.83
N ASP A 50 -33.34 -17.36 -7.38
CA ASP A 50 -32.06 -17.52 -6.70
C ASP A 50 -31.34 -16.17 -6.56
N ASP A 51 -30.48 -16.05 -5.54
CA ASP A 51 -29.76 -14.82 -5.19
C ASP A 51 -28.93 -14.28 -6.35
N MET A 52 -28.39 -15.17 -7.19
CA MET A 52 -27.66 -14.84 -8.41
C MET A 52 -28.46 -13.88 -9.30
N PHE A 53 -29.73 -14.18 -9.54
CA PHE A 53 -30.60 -13.37 -10.41
C PHE A 53 -31.13 -12.14 -9.67
N ARG A 54 -31.54 -12.32 -8.40
CA ARG A 54 -32.09 -11.25 -7.58
C ARG A 54 -31.09 -10.11 -7.34
N ARG A 55 -29.82 -10.43 -7.10
CA ARG A 55 -28.78 -9.43 -6.78
C ARG A 55 -28.16 -8.79 -8.01
N PHE A 56 -27.92 -9.56 -9.08
CA PHE A 56 -27.07 -9.12 -10.19
C PHE A 56 -27.78 -8.96 -11.52
N ALA A 57 -29.00 -9.48 -11.67
CA ALA A 57 -29.75 -9.43 -12.94
C ALA A 57 -31.22 -9.07 -12.74
N LYS A 58 -31.52 -8.22 -11.75
CA LYS A 58 -32.90 -7.88 -11.38
C LYS A 58 -33.65 -7.30 -12.57
N GLU A 59 -33.08 -6.31 -13.26
CA GLU A 59 -33.73 -5.64 -14.38
C GLU A 59 -33.96 -6.58 -15.58
N GLU A 60 -32.98 -7.40 -15.89
CA GLU A 60 -33.03 -8.37 -16.97
C GLU A 60 -34.02 -9.49 -16.68
N THR A 61 -34.09 -9.93 -15.41
CA THR A 61 -35.07 -10.92 -14.95
C THR A 61 -36.49 -10.37 -15.04
N GLU A 62 -36.73 -9.12 -14.62
CA GLU A 62 -38.04 -8.46 -14.76
C GLU A 62 -38.47 -8.33 -16.24
N LYS A 63 -37.53 -8.01 -17.14
CA LYS A 63 -37.79 -7.96 -18.59
C LYS A 63 -38.12 -9.32 -19.19
N LEU A 64 -37.60 -10.40 -18.60
CA LEU A 64 -37.80 -11.77 -19.08
C LEU A 64 -39.13 -12.38 -18.60
N LYS A 65 -39.55 -12.08 -17.36
CA LYS A 65 -40.78 -12.58 -16.72
C LYS A 65 -42.02 -12.64 -17.63
N PRO A 66 -42.42 -11.58 -18.37
CA PRO A 66 -43.63 -11.62 -19.20
C PRO A 66 -43.56 -12.57 -20.39
N LYS A 67 -42.37 -13.10 -20.74
CA LYS A 67 -42.14 -13.99 -21.90
C LYS A 67 -41.90 -15.46 -21.49
N LEU A 68 -41.95 -15.76 -20.20
CA LEU A 68 -41.71 -17.11 -19.68
C LEU A 68 -42.92 -18.02 -19.93
N LYS A 69 -42.63 -19.24 -20.36
CA LYS A 69 -43.59 -20.34 -20.49
C LYS A 69 -43.13 -21.46 -19.56
N THR A 70 -44.02 -21.89 -18.69
CA THR A 70 -43.80 -22.98 -17.74
C THR A 70 -44.72 -24.16 -18.02
N ASP A 71 -44.28 -25.36 -17.65
CA ASP A 71 -45.15 -26.54 -17.63
C ASP A 71 -46.02 -26.57 -16.35
N GLU A 72 -46.80 -27.65 -16.19
CA GLU A 72 -47.66 -27.89 -15.03
C GLU A 72 -46.88 -27.99 -13.71
N THR A 73 -45.57 -28.28 -13.77
CA THR A 73 -44.68 -28.37 -12.60
C THR A 73 -43.96 -27.06 -12.30
N GLY A 74 -44.18 -26.03 -13.11
CA GLY A 74 -43.50 -24.74 -13.00
C GLY A 74 -42.10 -24.70 -13.64
N ARG A 75 -41.68 -25.76 -14.36
CA ARG A 75 -40.39 -25.78 -15.06
C ARG A 75 -40.46 -24.91 -16.30
N ILE A 76 -39.46 -24.07 -16.47
CA ILE A 76 -39.33 -23.18 -17.64
C ILE A 76 -38.98 -24.00 -18.90
N ILE A 77 -39.76 -23.82 -19.97
CA ILE A 77 -39.63 -24.57 -21.23
C ILE A 77 -38.88 -23.77 -22.31
N ASN A 78 -38.76 -22.44 -22.14
CA ASN A 78 -38.12 -21.57 -23.13
C ASN A 78 -36.69 -22.02 -23.46
N SER A 79 -36.41 -22.32 -24.73
CA SER A 79 -35.07 -22.77 -25.17
C SER A 79 -33.96 -21.75 -24.88
N ASN A 80 -34.29 -20.46 -24.92
CA ASN A 80 -33.34 -19.37 -24.70
C ASN A 80 -33.01 -19.13 -23.21
N ILE A 81 -33.63 -19.86 -22.28
CA ILE A 81 -33.38 -19.67 -20.84
C ILE A 81 -31.94 -19.98 -20.46
N HIS A 82 -31.33 -20.97 -21.13
CA HIS A 82 -29.93 -21.34 -20.89
C HIS A 82 -28.97 -20.21 -21.30
N GLU A 83 -29.24 -19.53 -22.43
CA GLU A 83 -28.46 -18.37 -22.87
C GLU A 83 -28.57 -17.19 -21.89
N PHE A 84 -29.76 -16.98 -21.33
CA PHE A 84 -29.97 -15.98 -20.29
C PHE A 84 -29.15 -16.27 -19.04
N VAL A 85 -29.18 -17.51 -18.53
CA VAL A 85 -28.39 -17.93 -17.36
C VAL A 85 -26.89 -17.73 -17.62
N ASP A 86 -26.41 -18.14 -18.79
CA ASP A 86 -24.99 -17.96 -19.15
C ASP A 86 -24.61 -16.49 -19.32
N LYS A 87 -25.52 -15.63 -19.83
CA LYS A 87 -25.31 -14.18 -19.89
C LYS A 87 -25.18 -13.59 -18.49
N VAL A 88 -26.10 -13.92 -17.57
CA VAL A 88 -26.06 -13.45 -16.18
C VAL A 88 -24.77 -13.92 -15.49
N GLN A 89 -24.37 -15.17 -15.69
CA GLN A 89 -23.09 -15.68 -15.20
C GLN A 89 -21.90 -14.82 -15.67
N ARG A 90 -21.82 -14.48 -16.95
CA ARG A 90 -20.73 -13.65 -17.50
C ARG A 90 -20.73 -12.25 -16.92
N ILE A 91 -21.90 -11.65 -16.68
CA ILE A 91 -22.01 -10.33 -16.05
C ILE A 91 -21.44 -10.37 -14.63
N ILE A 92 -21.83 -11.37 -13.83
CA ILE A 92 -21.35 -11.53 -12.46
C ILE A 92 -19.85 -11.78 -12.40
N GLU A 93 -19.34 -12.66 -13.27
CA GLU A 93 -17.90 -12.91 -13.37
C GLU A 93 -17.12 -11.67 -13.79
N GLY A 94 -17.67 -10.88 -14.73
CA GLY A 94 -17.10 -9.59 -15.15
C GLY A 94 -17.07 -8.58 -14.02
N LEU A 95 -18.16 -8.43 -13.26
CA LEU A 95 -18.24 -7.54 -12.11
C LEU A 95 -17.24 -7.94 -11.01
N ASN A 96 -17.19 -9.24 -10.68
CA ASN A 96 -16.22 -9.77 -9.71
C ASN A 96 -14.78 -9.59 -10.19
N PHE A 97 -14.51 -9.72 -11.49
CA PHE A 97 -13.21 -9.44 -12.07
C PHE A 97 -12.85 -7.95 -11.92
N SER A 98 -13.75 -7.03 -12.27
CA SER A 98 -13.51 -5.59 -12.14
C SER A 98 -13.27 -5.16 -10.70
N ILE A 99 -14.01 -5.71 -9.73
CA ILE A 99 -13.77 -5.44 -8.31
C ILE A 99 -12.38 -5.91 -7.90
N ARG A 100 -11.97 -7.12 -8.32
CA ARG A 100 -10.62 -7.64 -8.02
C ARG A 100 -9.53 -6.85 -8.69
N GLU A 101 -9.72 -6.45 -9.94
CA GLU A 101 -8.79 -5.60 -10.69
C GLU A 101 -8.62 -4.25 -9.99
N TYR A 102 -9.72 -3.63 -9.55
CA TYR A 102 -9.67 -2.38 -8.80
C TYR A 102 -8.93 -2.53 -7.47
N ASN A 103 -9.24 -3.57 -6.69
CA ASN A 103 -8.55 -3.85 -5.43
C ASN A 103 -7.06 -4.14 -5.64
N LEU A 104 -6.71 -4.89 -6.68
CA LEU A 104 -5.32 -5.18 -7.04
C LEU A 104 -4.56 -3.88 -7.33
N LYS A 105 -5.14 -2.98 -8.12
CA LYS A 105 -4.51 -1.68 -8.43
C LYS A 105 -4.30 -0.82 -7.18
N LEU A 106 -5.22 -0.86 -6.21
CA LEU A 106 -5.02 -0.16 -4.92
C LEU A 106 -3.85 -0.79 -4.15
N ASP A 107 -3.81 -2.11 -4.09
CA ASP A 107 -2.76 -2.83 -3.37
C ASP A 107 -1.38 -2.68 -4.06
N ASP A 108 -1.35 -2.52 -5.39
CA ASP A 108 -0.13 -2.27 -6.16
C ASP A 108 0.58 -0.98 -5.72
N VAL A 109 -0.17 0.08 -5.42
CA VAL A 109 0.40 1.35 -4.90
C VAL A 109 1.13 1.13 -3.58
N ILE A 110 0.50 0.40 -2.65
CA ILE A 110 1.11 0.06 -1.36
C ILE A 110 2.31 -0.88 -1.57
N ASN A 111 2.23 -1.79 -2.54
CA ASN A 111 3.30 -2.74 -2.83
C ASN A 111 4.55 -2.05 -3.40
N GLU A 112 4.40 -1.07 -4.29
CA GLU A 112 5.51 -0.25 -4.78
C GLU A 112 6.20 0.49 -3.63
N GLN A 113 5.43 1.14 -2.77
CA GLN A 113 5.94 1.82 -1.57
C GLN A 113 6.65 0.85 -0.61
N ARG A 114 6.05 -0.33 -0.40
CA ARG A 114 6.63 -1.40 0.44
C ARG A 114 7.99 -1.83 -0.08
N ASN A 115 8.14 -1.99 -1.39
CA ASN A 115 9.41 -2.40 -2.00
C ASN A 115 10.52 -1.38 -1.68
N VAL A 116 10.22 -0.08 -1.74
CA VAL A 116 11.18 0.98 -1.39
C VAL A 116 11.58 0.90 0.07
N VAL A 117 10.60 0.81 0.98
CA VAL A 117 10.85 0.74 2.43
C VAL A 117 11.64 -0.53 2.79
N TYR A 118 11.28 -1.66 2.21
CA TYR A 118 11.94 -2.94 2.48
C TYR A 118 13.35 -2.97 1.92
N HIS A 119 13.59 -2.32 0.78
CA HIS A 119 14.95 -2.15 0.25
C HIS A 119 15.85 -1.37 1.19
N ILE A 120 15.35 -0.27 1.78
CA ILE A 120 16.10 0.52 2.76
C ILE A 120 16.33 -0.29 4.04
N ARG A 121 15.29 -0.95 4.54
CA ARG A 121 15.37 -1.82 5.71
C ARG A 121 16.41 -2.93 5.53
N ASP A 122 16.44 -3.55 4.36
CA ASP A 122 17.42 -4.57 3.99
C ASP A 122 18.85 -4.01 3.94
N LYS A 123 19.03 -2.79 3.41
CA LYS A 123 20.34 -2.10 3.45
C LYS A 123 20.81 -1.89 4.87
N VAL A 124 19.94 -1.42 5.77
CA VAL A 124 20.28 -1.23 7.20
C VAL A 124 20.71 -2.53 7.87
N LEU A 125 20.07 -3.65 7.52
CA LEU A 125 20.40 -4.98 8.05
C LEU A 125 21.73 -5.52 7.53
N LYS A 126 22.01 -5.35 6.23
CA LYS A 126 23.12 -6.00 5.52
C LYS A 126 24.41 -5.18 5.51
N VAL A 127 24.31 -3.85 5.45
CA VAL A 127 25.49 -2.97 5.35
C VAL A 127 26.09 -2.75 6.74
N GLU A 128 27.41 -2.84 6.83
CA GLU A 128 28.16 -2.56 8.06
C GLU A 128 28.29 -1.06 8.33
N ASP A 129 28.54 -0.29 7.27
CA ASP A 129 28.66 1.16 7.30
C ASP A 129 27.29 1.86 7.15
N ARG A 130 26.63 2.10 8.28
CA ARG A 130 25.33 2.76 8.34
C ARG A 130 25.44 4.28 8.34
N ILE A 131 26.63 4.82 8.61
CA ILE A 131 26.88 6.25 8.49
C ILE A 131 26.77 6.68 7.02
N SER A 132 27.34 5.92 6.09
CA SER A 132 27.15 6.25 4.66
C SER A 132 25.69 6.13 4.19
N LEU A 133 24.85 5.36 4.89
CA LEU A 133 23.41 5.30 4.59
C LEU A 133 22.65 6.52 5.11
N ILE A 134 23.05 7.08 6.26
CA ILE A 134 22.35 8.20 6.90
C ILE A 134 22.80 9.57 6.36
N VAL A 135 24.02 9.68 5.83
CA VAL A 135 24.56 10.95 5.29
C VAL A 135 23.63 11.60 4.25
N PRO A 136 23.10 10.89 3.24
CA PRO A 136 22.13 11.49 2.30
C PRO A 136 20.84 11.93 2.98
N MET A 137 20.41 11.22 4.04
CA MET A 137 19.20 11.52 4.80
C MET A 137 19.38 12.81 5.62
N VAL A 138 20.57 13.02 6.18
CA VAL A 138 20.95 14.27 6.87
C VAL A 138 20.90 15.46 5.89
N GLN A 139 21.49 15.30 4.70
CA GLN A 139 21.46 16.33 3.67
C GLN A 139 20.02 16.69 3.26
N SER A 140 19.20 15.67 2.98
CA SER A 140 17.79 15.83 2.64
C SER A 140 17.00 16.51 3.76
N ALA A 141 17.17 16.05 5.01
CA ALA A 141 16.50 16.62 6.16
C ALA A 141 16.86 18.10 6.38
N CYS A 142 18.12 18.48 6.24
CA CYS A 142 18.55 19.88 6.31
C CYS A 142 17.94 20.72 5.18
N SER A 143 17.92 20.22 3.94
CA SER A 143 17.28 20.91 2.80
C SER A 143 15.79 21.13 3.07
N ASN A 144 15.09 20.10 3.52
CA ASN A 144 13.66 20.16 3.85
C ASN A 144 13.37 21.15 4.99
N ILE A 145 14.27 21.28 5.98
CA ILE A 145 14.17 22.30 7.04
C ILE A 145 14.29 23.69 6.43
N VAL A 146 15.29 23.94 5.58
CA VAL A 146 15.45 25.25 4.92
C VAL A 146 14.23 25.59 4.08
N GLU A 147 13.74 24.68 3.24
CA GLU A 147 12.55 24.91 2.40
C GLU A 147 11.28 25.15 3.21
N LYS A 148 11.15 24.53 4.40
CA LYS A 148 10.01 24.74 5.29
C LYS A 148 9.97 26.15 5.90
N TYR A 149 11.12 26.73 6.23
CA TYR A 149 11.20 28.02 6.94
C TYR A 149 11.53 29.20 6.01
N CYS A 150 12.18 28.95 4.88
CA CYS A 150 12.49 29.93 3.85
C CYS A 150 11.57 29.74 2.64
N LEU A 151 10.28 30.06 2.82
CA LEU A 151 9.31 29.99 1.74
C LEU A 151 9.62 31.05 0.67
N PRO A 152 9.68 30.68 -0.62
CA PRO A 152 9.96 31.64 -1.70
C PRO A 152 8.94 32.77 -1.82
N GLU A 153 7.72 32.57 -1.32
CA GLU A 153 6.65 33.57 -1.34
C GLU A 153 6.80 34.65 -0.27
N LEU A 154 7.63 34.41 0.77
CA LEU A 154 7.86 35.33 1.88
C LEU A 154 9.10 36.18 1.63
N ILE A 155 9.08 37.41 2.14
CA ILE A 155 10.28 38.25 2.18
C ILE A 155 11.28 37.69 3.22
N PRO A 156 12.60 37.83 3.02
CA PRO A 156 13.61 37.28 3.92
C PRO A 156 13.47 37.70 5.40
N GLU A 157 12.88 38.88 5.63
CA GLU A 157 12.61 39.44 6.96
C GLU A 157 11.49 38.68 7.71
N GLU A 158 10.63 37.97 7.00
CA GLU A 158 9.53 37.15 7.54
C GLU A 158 9.95 35.70 7.77
N TRP A 159 11.14 35.28 7.35
CA TRP A 159 11.63 33.93 7.61
C TRP A 159 11.86 33.71 9.11
N ASP A 160 11.39 32.58 9.64
CA ASP A 160 11.67 32.18 11.02
C ASP A 160 13.07 31.56 11.11
N VAL A 161 14.08 32.41 10.92
CA VAL A 161 15.51 32.05 10.94
C VAL A 161 15.88 31.46 12.29
N LYS A 162 15.28 31.96 13.38
CA LYS A 162 15.59 31.51 14.74
C LYS A 162 15.21 30.04 14.91
N THR A 163 13.96 29.69 14.60
CA THR A 163 13.47 28.31 14.74
C THR A 163 14.17 27.38 13.76
N MET A 164 14.43 27.82 12.53
CA MET A 164 15.22 27.09 11.54
C MET A 164 16.61 26.75 12.10
N THR A 165 17.30 27.74 12.67
CA THR A 165 18.64 27.57 13.24
C THR A 165 18.62 26.60 14.42
N GLU A 166 17.63 26.71 15.30
CA GLU A 166 17.46 25.78 16.41
C GLU A 166 17.21 24.34 15.93
N GLU A 167 16.38 24.13 14.90
CA GLU A 167 16.16 22.80 14.31
C GLU A 167 17.43 22.24 13.65
N LEU A 168 18.15 23.05 12.87
CA LEU A 168 19.40 22.65 12.20
C LEU A 168 20.48 22.29 13.23
N ASN A 169 20.66 23.08 14.28
CA ASN A 169 21.67 22.85 15.31
C ASN A 169 21.37 21.60 16.16
N ARG A 170 20.11 21.24 16.34
CA ARG A 170 19.74 19.96 16.95
C ARG A 170 20.11 18.78 16.08
N LEU A 171 20.01 18.92 14.76
CA LEU A 171 20.30 17.86 13.79
C LEU A 171 21.81 17.69 13.55
N LEU A 172 22.57 18.79 13.52
CA LEU A 172 23.98 18.80 13.12
C LEU A 172 24.98 18.77 14.30
N TYR A 173 24.55 18.45 15.52
CA TYR A 173 25.45 18.41 16.68
C TYR A 173 26.69 17.53 16.43
N PRO A 174 27.93 17.98 16.74
CA PRO A 174 28.27 19.18 17.52
C PRO A 174 28.46 20.46 16.71
N GLN A 175 28.28 20.41 15.39
CA GLN A 175 28.40 21.60 14.53
C GLN A 175 27.26 22.58 14.84
N GLN A 176 27.54 23.86 14.68
CA GLN A 176 26.56 24.92 14.82
C GLN A 176 26.51 25.76 13.55
N VAL A 177 25.30 26.01 13.10
CA VAL A 177 24.95 27.03 12.12
C VAL A 177 24.55 28.28 12.89
N SER A 178 25.11 29.42 12.46
CA SER A 178 24.74 30.74 12.98
C SER A 178 24.48 31.68 11.81
N PHE A 179 23.40 32.43 11.89
CA PHE A 179 23.07 33.50 10.94
C PHE A 179 23.16 34.83 11.70
N GLU A 180 24.31 35.48 11.62
CA GLU A 180 24.61 36.72 12.35
C GLU A 180 24.03 37.99 11.71
N HIS A 181 23.52 37.90 10.47
CA HIS A 181 23.07 39.04 9.67
C HIS A 181 21.68 38.80 9.08
N SER A 182 21.00 39.88 8.69
CA SER A 182 19.80 39.84 7.86
C SER A 182 20.12 39.02 6.61
N LEU A 183 19.44 37.90 6.44
CA LEU A 183 19.55 37.08 5.25
C LEU A 183 18.94 37.86 4.09
N GLU A 184 19.70 38.04 3.01
CA GLU A 184 19.25 38.80 1.84
C GLU A 184 18.70 37.87 0.75
N ASP A 185 19.18 36.62 0.70
CA ASP A 185 18.81 35.62 -0.31
C ASP A 185 18.74 34.19 0.29
N MET A 186 17.88 33.36 -0.28
CA MET A 186 17.71 31.95 0.06
C MET A 186 18.95 31.14 -0.32
N GLU A 187 19.66 31.53 -1.38
CA GLU A 187 20.88 30.85 -1.80
C GLU A 187 22.02 31.02 -0.78
N ASP A 188 22.11 32.17 -0.11
CA ASP A 188 23.07 32.37 0.98
C ASP A 188 22.77 31.45 2.17
N VAL A 189 21.48 31.24 2.47
CA VAL A 189 21.04 30.30 3.51
C VAL A 189 21.46 28.87 3.15
N LYS A 190 21.12 28.43 1.93
CA LYS A 190 21.44 27.08 1.45
C LYS A 190 22.95 26.84 1.46
N GLN A 191 23.74 27.82 1.04
CA GLN A 191 25.19 27.70 1.01
C GLN A 191 25.78 27.57 2.43
N LYS A 192 25.34 28.40 3.39
CA LYS A 192 25.78 28.27 4.79
C LYS A 192 25.38 26.94 5.43
N VAL A 193 24.15 26.49 5.17
CA VAL A 193 23.68 25.18 5.68
C VAL A 193 24.49 24.06 5.05
N LYS A 194 24.79 24.13 3.76
CA LYS A 194 25.62 23.15 3.06
C LYS A 194 27.02 23.06 3.66
N GLU A 195 27.68 24.18 3.95
CA GLU A 195 29.00 24.19 4.59
C GLU A 195 28.98 23.51 5.97
N ALA A 196 27.94 23.77 6.76
CA ALA A 196 27.77 23.13 8.05
C ALA A 196 27.48 21.62 7.92
N VAL A 197 26.67 21.23 6.93
CA VAL A 197 26.40 19.82 6.62
C VAL A 197 27.65 19.11 6.14
N ASP A 198 28.46 19.72 5.27
CA ASP A 198 29.72 19.15 4.77
C ASP A 198 30.73 18.96 5.92
N SER A 199 30.84 19.95 6.82
CA SER A 199 31.63 19.84 8.06
C SER A 199 31.12 18.71 8.96
N TYR A 200 29.79 18.59 9.10
CA TYR A 200 29.17 17.52 9.89
C TYR A 200 29.42 16.14 9.28
N ILE A 201 29.37 16.00 7.95
CA ILE A 201 29.66 14.75 7.26
C ILE A 201 31.11 14.33 7.49
N GLN A 202 32.07 15.25 7.38
CA GLN A 202 33.48 14.97 7.69
C GLN A 202 33.65 14.51 9.14
N TYR A 203 32.92 15.13 10.07
CA TYR A 203 32.87 14.69 11.46
C TYR A 203 32.30 13.27 11.59
N LEU A 204 31.20 12.95 10.91
CA LEU A 204 30.60 11.61 10.90
C LEU A 204 31.55 10.52 10.36
N GLU A 205 32.38 10.85 9.37
CA GLU A 205 33.37 9.91 8.82
C GLU A 205 34.36 9.41 9.88
N THR A 206 34.69 10.23 10.88
CA THR A 206 35.58 9.82 11.98
C THR A 206 34.99 8.69 12.84
N TRP A 207 33.65 8.58 12.87
CA TRP A 207 32.93 7.57 13.65
C TRP A 207 32.62 6.28 12.88
N LYS A 208 32.96 6.23 11.58
CA LYS A 208 32.62 5.12 10.68
C LYS A 208 33.08 3.76 11.18
N ASN A 209 34.25 3.70 11.82
CA ASN A 209 34.83 2.46 12.33
C ASN A 209 34.38 2.09 13.76
N ASN A 210 33.51 2.91 14.39
CA ASN A 210 33.02 2.63 15.74
C ASN A 210 31.91 1.57 15.71
N LEU A 211 32.24 0.33 16.05
CA LEU A 211 31.32 -0.81 16.03
C LEU A 211 30.10 -0.64 16.97
N SER A 212 30.31 0.00 18.12
CA SER A 212 29.24 0.25 19.10
C SER A 212 28.20 1.22 18.53
N LEU A 213 28.67 2.32 17.92
CA LEU A 213 27.80 3.28 17.23
C LEU A 213 27.07 2.62 16.06
N GLN A 214 27.78 1.86 15.21
CA GLN A 214 27.17 1.16 14.07
C GLN A 214 26.06 0.19 14.51
N THR A 215 26.24 -0.50 15.64
CA THR A 215 25.24 -1.41 16.20
C THR A 215 24.04 -0.65 16.79
N ALA A 216 24.29 0.45 17.51
CA ALA A 216 23.24 1.31 18.03
C ALA A 216 22.39 1.92 16.89
N LEU A 217 23.06 2.43 15.85
CA LEU A 217 22.43 2.98 14.65
C LEU A 217 21.54 1.95 13.96
N LYS A 218 21.97 0.70 13.84
CA LYS A 218 21.14 -0.38 13.28
C LYS A 218 19.79 -0.45 13.98
N ASN A 219 19.79 -0.52 15.31
CA ASN A 219 18.58 -0.71 16.10
C ASN A 219 17.65 0.50 15.98
N ILE A 220 18.21 1.71 16.04
CA ILE A 220 17.45 2.96 15.91
C ILE A 220 16.87 3.09 14.51
N MET A 221 17.65 2.88 13.46
CA MET A 221 17.18 2.98 12.08
C MET A 221 16.03 2.01 11.80
N LEU A 222 16.14 0.76 12.26
CA LEU A 222 15.06 -0.22 12.12
C LEU A 222 13.80 0.21 12.88
N THR A 223 13.96 0.73 14.10
CA THR A 223 12.84 1.20 14.91
C THR A 223 12.12 2.37 14.23
N VAL A 224 12.86 3.36 13.74
CA VAL A 224 12.30 4.53 13.04
C VAL A 224 11.58 4.11 11.75
N ILE A 225 12.19 3.24 10.94
CA ILE A 225 11.55 2.73 9.71
C ILE A 225 10.25 1.99 10.05
N ASP A 226 10.32 1.03 10.97
CA ASP A 226 9.19 0.16 11.27
C ASP A 226 8.02 0.97 11.89
N GLN A 227 8.29 1.93 12.77
CA GLN A 227 7.26 2.80 13.35
C GLN A 227 6.58 3.70 12.32
N ASN A 228 7.36 4.38 11.47
CA ASN A 228 6.79 5.28 10.47
C ASN A 228 6.07 4.52 9.36
N TRP A 229 6.57 3.34 8.97
CA TRP A 229 5.89 2.48 8.01
C TRP A 229 4.54 1.97 8.53
N MET A 230 4.46 1.57 9.81
CA MET A 230 3.18 1.18 10.41
C MET A 230 2.16 2.33 10.38
N LYS A 231 2.56 3.54 10.80
CA LYS A 231 1.70 4.74 10.74
C LYS A 231 1.26 5.03 9.30
N HIS A 232 2.15 4.89 8.33
CA HIS A 232 1.82 5.07 6.92
C HIS A 232 0.80 4.06 6.41
N LEU A 233 0.93 2.78 6.78
CA LEU A 233 -0.07 1.75 6.43
C LEU A 233 -1.45 2.06 7.02
N GLU A 234 -1.51 2.57 8.25
CA GLU A 234 -2.76 3.04 8.86
C GLU A 234 -3.36 4.21 8.06
N ASN A 235 -2.55 5.21 7.70
CA ASN A 235 -2.99 6.34 6.88
C ASN A 235 -3.47 5.89 5.48
N MET A 236 -2.80 4.92 4.85
CA MET A 236 -3.19 4.36 3.56
C MET A 236 -4.51 3.58 3.64
N ALA A 237 -4.77 2.91 4.77
CA ALA A 237 -6.05 2.25 5.02
C ALA A 237 -7.19 3.26 5.15
N LEU A 238 -6.99 4.33 5.92
CA LEU A 238 -7.95 5.43 6.05
C LEU A 238 -8.20 6.13 4.71
N LEU A 239 -7.15 6.35 3.92
CA LEU A 239 -7.27 6.91 2.57
C LEU A 239 -8.10 6.01 1.67
N LYS A 240 -7.85 4.68 1.70
CA LYS A 240 -8.61 3.68 0.93
C LYS A 240 -10.10 3.68 1.27
N GLU A 241 -10.45 3.84 2.55
CA GLU A 241 -11.85 3.96 3.00
C GLU A 241 -12.50 5.27 2.52
N GLY A 242 -11.75 6.38 2.52
CA GLY A 242 -12.25 7.71 2.15
C GLY A 242 -12.50 7.93 0.65
N ILE A 243 -11.89 7.14 -0.23
CA ILE A 243 -11.96 7.34 -1.70
C ILE A 243 -13.36 7.12 -2.26
N GLY A 244 -14.15 6.22 -1.66
CA GLY A 244 -15.52 5.98 -2.09
C GLY A 244 -16.39 7.25 -2.05
N LEU A 245 -16.10 8.17 -1.14
CA LEU A 245 -16.85 9.42 -0.95
C LEU A 245 -16.50 10.50 -2.00
N ARG A 246 -15.35 10.37 -2.69
CA ARG A 246 -14.82 11.40 -3.61
C ARG A 246 -15.31 11.26 -5.06
N HIS A 247 -16.09 10.22 -5.37
CA HIS A 247 -16.71 10.03 -6.70
C HIS A 247 -17.59 11.21 -7.16
N TYR A 248 -17.99 12.10 -6.24
CA TYR A 248 -18.79 13.29 -6.57
C TYR A 248 -18.06 14.33 -7.43
N GLN A 249 -16.71 14.30 -7.52
CA GLN A 249 -15.93 15.35 -8.18
C GLN A 249 -15.55 15.08 -9.64
N GLN A 250 -16.10 14.04 -10.27
CA GLN A 250 -15.78 13.64 -11.68
C GLN A 250 -14.30 13.29 -11.94
N GLU A 251 -13.47 13.20 -10.90
CA GLU A 251 -12.09 12.74 -11.01
C GLU A 251 -11.99 11.22 -10.81
N ASP A 252 -11.01 10.59 -11.48
CA ASP A 252 -10.76 9.16 -11.33
C ASP A 252 -10.27 8.85 -9.89
N PRO A 253 -11.03 8.07 -9.10
CA PRO A 253 -10.70 7.73 -7.72
C PRO A 253 -9.34 7.03 -7.58
N MET A 254 -8.94 6.23 -8.58
CA MET A 254 -7.66 5.54 -8.57
C MET A 254 -6.50 6.53 -8.70
N ARG A 255 -6.64 7.51 -9.59
CA ARG A 255 -5.65 8.56 -9.80
C ARG A 255 -5.49 9.42 -8.54
N LEU A 256 -6.60 9.74 -7.88
CA LEU A 256 -6.58 10.44 -6.59
C LEU A 256 -5.86 9.63 -5.51
N TYR A 257 -6.15 8.33 -5.41
CA TYR A 257 -5.46 7.45 -4.47
C TYR A 257 -3.95 7.42 -4.68
N GLN A 258 -3.51 7.30 -5.93
CA GLN A 258 -2.10 7.28 -6.28
C GLN A 258 -1.42 8.59 -5.90
N LYS A 259 -2.05 9.73 -6.20
CA LYS A 259 -1.53 11.06 -5.86
C LYS A 259 -1.40 11.26 -4.35
N ASP A 260 -2.51 11.10 -3.62
CA ASP A 260 -2.54 11.32 -2.18
C ASP A 260 -1.68 10.28 -1.45
N GLY A 261 -1.68 9.04 -1.92
CA GLY A 261 -0.83 7.98 -1.38
C GLY A 261 0.66 8.26 -1.58
N PHE A 262 1.05 8.85 -2.71
CA PHE A 262 2.42 9.29 -2.95
C PHE A 262 2.83 10.48 -2.06
N GLU A 263 1.92 11.43 -1.84
CA GLU A 263 2.13 12.55 -0.93
C GLU A 263 2.37 12.05 0.51
N LEU A 264 1.49 11.18 1.02
CA LEU A 264 1.65 10.54 2.33
C LEU A 264 2.97 9.77 2.44
N PHE A 265 3.34 9.05 1.38
CA PHE A 265 4.60 8.30 1.34
C PHE A 265 5.82 9.22 1.41
N THR A 266 5.80 10.33 0.67
CA THR A 266 6.87 11.33 0.67
C THR A 266 7.00 12.01 2.04
N MET A 267 5.88 12.35 2.67
CA MET A 267 5.86 12.88 4.03
C MET A 267 6.43 11.89 5.06
N MET A 268 6.02 10.62 4.97
CA MET A 268 6.58 9.56 5.81
C MET A 268 8.08 9.43 5.60
N TYR A 269 8.55 9.44 4.36
CA TYR A 269 9.96 9.32 4.02
C TYR A 269 10.78 10.47 4.59
N ALA A 270 10.34 11.72 4.39
CA ALA A 270 10.98 12.90 4.97
C ALA A 270 10.99 12.86 6.52
N THR A 271 9.94 12.32 7.14
CA THR A 271 9.88 12.10 8.60
C THR A 271 10.94 11.10 9.05
N ILE A 272 11.10 9.99 8.33
CA ILE A 272 12.15 8.99 8.61
C ILE A 272 13.54 9.64 8.52
N GLU A 273 13.82 10.41 7.46
CA GLU A 273 15.10 11.09 7.29
C GLU A 273 15.40 12.07 8.44
N LYS A 274 14.40 12.86 8.84
CA LYS A 274 14.53 13.80 9.97
C LYS A 274 14.74 13.08 11.30
N GLU A 275 13.92 12.07 11.62
CA GLU A 275 14.02 11.32 12.88
C GLU A 275 15.34 10.55 12.98
N MET A 276 15.79 9.91 11.90
CA MET A 276 17.10 9.25 11.87
C MET A 276 18.23 10.23 12.15
N SER A 277 18.22 11.38 11.48
CA SER A 277 19.26 12.40 11.65
C SER A 277 19.29 12.95 13.09
N LEU A 278 18.11 13.18 13.68
CA LEU A 278 18.01 13.62 15.07
C LEU A 278 18.53 12.56 16.05
N HIS A 279 18.16 11.30 15.86
CA HIS A 279 18.65 10.22 16.73
C HIS A 279 20.15 9.97 16.57
N LEU A 280 20.71 10.14 15.37
CA LEU A 280 22.16 10.10 15.16
C LEU A 280 22.87 11.18 15.99
N SER A 281 22.38 12.42 15.92
CA SER A 281 22.90 13.54 16.72
C SER A 281 22.84 13.23 18.23
N GLN A 282 21.70 12.74 18.73
CA GLN A 282 21.53 12.35 20.14
C GLN A 282 22.45 11.19 20.56
N LEU A 283 22.63 10.20 19.70
CA LEU A 283 23.58 9.12 19.95
C LEU A 283 25.00 9.66 20.07
N LEU A 284 25.44 10.50 19.13
CA LEU A 284 26.78 11.06 19.14
C LEU A 284 27.05 11.89 20.41
N GLN A 285 26.05 12.65 20.88
CA GLN A 285 26.11 13.33 22.19
C GLN A 285 26.40 12.34 23.33
N SER A 286 25.64 11.23 23.41
CA SER A 286 25.81 10.23 24.46
C SER A 286 27.18 9.54 24.43
N PHE A 287 27.71 9.27 23.23
CA PHE A 287 29.02 8.63 23.05
C PHE A 287 30.19 9.58 23.38
N GLN A 288 30.06 10.88 23.10
CA GLN A 288 31.05 11.87 23.52
C GLN A 288 31.14 11.96 25.04
N HIS A 289 30.00 12.07 25.73
CA HIS A 289 29.98 12.12 27.20
C HIS A 289 30.59 10.87 27.87
N THR A 290 30.48 9.70 27.24
CA THR A 290 31.07 8.46 27.77
C THR A 290 32.57 8.33 27.45
N SER A 291 33.10 9.14 26.51
CA SER A 291 34.52 9.12 26.13
C SER A 291 35.36 10.12 26.94
N ASP A 292 34.69 11.13 27.54
CA ASP A 292 35.30 12.15 28.39
C ASP A 292 35.34 11.77 29.90
N GLU A 293 34.67 10.69 30.29
CA GLU A 293 34.73 10.05 31.63
C GLU A 293 35.72 8.88 31.67
#